data_AF-A0A1F9B4F0-F1
#
_entry.id   AF-A0A1F9B4F0-F1
#
_cell.length_a   1.000
_cell.length_b   1.000
_cell.length_c   1.000
_cell.angle_alpha   90.00
_cell.angle_beta   90.00
_cell.angle_gamma   90.00
#
_symmetry.space_group_name_H-M   'P 1'
#
loop_
_entity.id
_entity.type
_entity.pdbx_description
1 polymer ?
#
loop_
_entity_poly.entity_id
_entity_poly.type
_entity_poly.pdbx_seq_one_letter_code
_entity_poly.pdbx_strand_id
1 'polypeptide(L)'
;MEGARRATGISSLDEAAASRRNLYTVADPEVPERAFRRKFTADYKLRILNEAEGCKQPGQCGALLRREGLYSSHLTTWRRQAERGTLRALSPRKRGPKAQQPNPLAKRVVTLEKENQHLRHQLKQAETIIEVQKKISEILQGSPDPKGRNNS
;
A
#
# COMPACT_ATOMS: atom_id res chain seq x y z
N MET A 1 -18.71 9.73 -93.85
CA MET A 1 -18.23 10.88 -93.05
C MET A 1 -18.99 10.84 -91.73
N GLU A 2 -18.54 10.09 -90.73
CA GLU A 2 -17.35 10.35 -89.89
C GLU A 2 -17.63 11.43 -88.83
N GLY A 3 -17.39 11.05 -87.56
CA GLY A 3 -17.31 11.95 -86.41
C GLY A 3 -18.48 11.85 -85.42
N ALA A 4 -18.34 11.81 -84.09
CA ALA A 4 -17.36 11.26 -83.16
C ALA A 4 -17.92 11.58 -81.75
N ARG A 5 -18.04 10.55 -80.90
CA ARG A 5 -17.70 10.52 -79.45
C ARG A 5 -18.17 11.70 -78.57
N ARG A 6 -18.98 11.41 -77.55
CA ARG A 6 -18.54 11.32 -76.13
C ARG A 6 -19.69 10.92 -75.18
N ALA A 7 -19.35 10.01 -74.27
CA ALA A 7 -20.12 9.57 -73.13
C ALA A 7 -19.76 10.41 -71.88
N THR A 8 -20.73 10.55 -70.96
CA THR A 8 -20.63 10.66 -69.48
C THR A 8 -22.06 11.00 -69.02
N GLY A 9 -22.80 10.19 -68.26
CA GLY A 9 -22.39 9.51 -67.05
C GLY A 9 -22.61 10.41 -65.83
N ILE A 10 -23.84 10.90 -65.61
CA ILE A 10 -24.21 11.59 -64.36
C ILE A 10 -24.70 10.59 -63.31
N SER A 11 -23.81 9.68 -62.91
CA SER A 11 -23.91 8.94 -61.65
C SER A 11 -22.61 9.24 -60.92
N SER A 12 -22.67 9.98 -59.80
CA SER A 12 -21.64 10.06 -58.73
C SER A 12 -21.60 11.42 -57.97
N LEU A 13 -22.62 12.29 -58.05
CA LEU A 13 -22.61 13.55 -57.28
C LEU A 13 -23.41 13.53 -55.96
N ASP A 14 -24.24 12.51 -55.71
CA ASP A 14 -25.04 12.42 -54.48
C ASP A 14 -24.41 11.62 -53.32
N GLU A 15 -23.38 10.80 -53.58
CA GLU A 15 -22.73 9.97 -52.54
C GLU A 15 -21.75 10.77 -51.66
N ALA A 16 -21.18 11.87 -52.18
CA ALA A 16 -20.18 12.65 -51.44
C ALA A 16 -20.77 13.54 -50.33
N ALA A 17 -22.07 13.89 -50.42
CA ALA A 17 -22.74 14.74 -49.43
C ALA A 17 -23.32 13.95 -48.24
N ALA A 18 -23.52 12.64 -48.38
CA ALA A 18 -23.94 11.76 -47.28
C ALA A 18 -22.77 11.41 -46.34
N SER A 19 -21.54 11.34 -46.86
CA SER A 19 -20.33 11.01 -46.09
C SER A 19 -19.85 12.15 -45.17
N ARG A 20 -20.26 13.40 -45.42
CA ARG A 20 -19.89 14.57 -44.59
C ARG A 20 -20.87 14.90 -43.46
N ARG A 21 -21.93 14.12 -43.27
CA ARG A 21 -22.97 14.36 -42.25
C ARG A 21 -22.89 13.41 -41.05
N ASN A 22 -21.73 12.82 -40.76
CA ASN A 22 -21.61 11.90 -39.61
C ASN A 22 -20.31 12.06 -38.80
N LEU A 23 -19.84 13.29 -38.59
CA LEU A 23 -18.74 13.58 -37.64
C LEU A 23 -19.21 14.25 -36.34
N TYR A 24 -20.53 14.44 -36.19
CA TYR A 24 -21.16 14.79 -34.93
C TYR A 24 -21.95 13.58 -34.44
N THR A 25 -21.26 12.47 -34.19
CA THR A 25 -21.74 11.49 -33.22
C THR A 25 -21.84 12.24 -31.90
N VAL A 26 -23.05 12.70 -31.59
CA VAL A 26 -23.42 13.19 -30.26
C VAL A 26 -22.89 12.15 -29.29
N ALA A 27 -21.87 12.52 -28.52
CA ALA A 27 -21.33 11.65 -27.50
C ALA A 27 -22.51 11.25 -26.61
N ASP A 28 -22.75 9.95 -26.50
CA ASP A 28 -23.80 9.40 -25.67
C ASP A 28 -23.69 10.04 -24.27
N PRO A 29 -24.70 10.77 -23.78
CA PRO A 29 -24.62 11.53 -22.53
C PRO A 29 -24.65 10.61 -21.29
N GLU A 30 -24.35 9.33 -21.44
CA GLU A 30 -24.29 8.37 -20.35
C GLU A 30 -23.11 8.72 -19.43
N VAL A 31 -23.43 9.49 -18.39
CA VAL A 31 -22.52 9.77 -17.29
C VAL A 31 -22.34 8.45 -16.53
N PRO A 32 -21.12 7.91 -16.44
CA PRO A 32 -20.90 6.67 -15.70
C PRO A 32 -21.37 6.87 -14.26
N GLU A 33 -22.04 5.85 -13.69
CA GLU A 33 -22.60 5.87 -12.33
C GLU A 33 -21.59 6.33 -11.26
N ARG A 34 -20.28 6.24 -11.56
CA ARG A 34 -19.19 6.64 -10.68
C ARG A 34 -18.17 7.52 -11.38
N ALA A 35 -17.95 8.71 -10.84
CA ALA A 35 -16.93 9.64 -11.32
C ALA A 35 -15.51 9.07 -11.12
N PHE A 36 -14.79 8.82 -12.22
CA PHE A 36 -13.38 8.43 -12.17
C PHE A 36 -12.49 9.68 -12.11
N ARG A 37 -11.76 9.85 -11.01
CA ARG A 37 -10.77 10.93 -10.87
C ARG A 37 -9.45 10.50 -11.50
N ARG A 38 -8.95 11.30 -12.45
CA ARG A 38 -7.64 11.11 -13.08
C ARG A 38 -6.54 11.05 -12.02
N LYS A 39 -5.66 10.05 -12.12
CA LYS A 39 -4.47 9.90 -11.26
C LYS A 39 -3.22 10.09 -12.11
N PHE A 40 -2.30 10.93 -11.64
CA PHE A 40 -1.01 11.15 -12.29
C PHE A 40 0.04 10.23 -11.68
N THR A 41 0.51 9.26 -12.47
CA THR A 41 1.63 8.37 -12.08
C THR A 41 2.93 9.15 -11.98
N ALA A 42 3.92 8.60 -11.26
CA ALA A 42 5.24 9.21 -11.14
C ALA A 42 5.92 9.38 -12.50
N ASP A 43 5.87 8.35 -13.35
CA ASP A 43 6.46 8.35 -14.69
C ASP A 43 5.81 9.40 -15.59
N TYR A 44 4.48 9.55 -15.50
CA TYR A 44 3.76 10.58 -16.24
C TYR A 44 4.24 11.98 -15.84
N LYS A 45 4.38 12.25 -14.53
CA LYS A 45 4.86 13.55 -14.03
C LYS A 45 6.29 13.84 -14.50
N LEU A 46 7.18 12.85 -14.46
CA LEU A 46 8.56 12.97 -14.94
C LEU A 46 8.62 13.28 -16.43
N ARG A 47 7.84 12.56 -17.25
CA ARG A 47 7.75 12.81 -18.69
C ARG A 47 7.36 14.26 -18.99
N ILE A 48 6.31 14.75 -18.32
CA ILE A 48 5.84 16.13 -18.52
C ILE A 48 6.86 17.17 -18.04
N LEU A 49 7.57 16.91 -16.93
CA LEU A 49 8.62 17.81 -16.46
C LEU A 49 9.76 17.91 -17.48
N ASN A 50 10.24 16.79 -18.00
CA ASN A 50 11.29 16.76 -19.03
C ASN A 50 10.85 17.48 -20.31
N GLU A 51 9.60 17.27 -20.75
CA GLU A 51 9.06 17.93 -21.93
C GLU A 51 8.89 19.45 -21.72
N ALA A 52 8.49 19.86 -20.51
CA ALA A 52 8.41 21.26 -20.13
C ALA A 52 9.79 21.93 -20.05
N GLU A 53 10.84 21.22 -19.65
CA GLU A 53 12.23 21.69 -19.69
C GLU A 53 12.77 21.80 -21.12
N GLY A 54 12.31 20.93 -22.04
CA GLY A 54 12.67 20.97 -23.45
C GLY A 54 11.99 22.09 -24.26
N CYS A 55 11.00 22.78 -23.69
CA CYS A 55 10.29 23.87 -24.36
C CYS A 55 11.16 25.14 -24.43
N LYS A 56 11.69 25.46 -25.62
CA LYS A 56 12.61 26.60 -25.84
C LYS A 56 11.95 27.83 -26.44
N GLN A 57 10.85 27.65 -27.18
CA GLN A 57 10.14 28.78 -27.80
C GLN A 57 9.03 29.31 -26.89
N PRO A 58 8.71 30.61 -26.96
CA PRO A 58 7.59 31.17 -26.23
C PRO A 58 6.29 30.46 -26.62
N GLY A 59 5.47 30.10 -25.63
CA GLY A 59 4.17 29.46 -25.84
C GLY A 59 4.19 27.93 -26.00
N GLN A 60 5.33 27.29 -26.25
CA GLN A 60 5.41 25.81 -26.35
C GLN A 60 4.99 25.12 -25.06
N CYS A 61 5.47 25.60 -23.91
CA CYS A 61 5.08 25.08 -22.60
C CYS A 61 3.57 25.26 -22.36
N GLY A 62 3.00 26.39 -22.78
CA GLY A 62 1.55 26.62 -22.73
C GLY A 62 0.76 25.66 -23.63
N ALA A 63 1.26 25.36 -24.83
CA ALA A 63 0.64 24.40 -25.74
C ALA A 63 0.67 22.97 -25.19
N LEU A 64 1.80 22.56 -24.60
CA LEU A 64 1.95 21.29 -23.88
C LEU A 64 0.91 21.16 -22.76
N LEU A 65 0.78 22.19 -21.92
CA LEU A 65 -0.16 22.19 -20.79
C LEU A 65 -1.62 22.05 -21.25
N ARG A 66 -2.00 22.73 -22.33
CA ARG A 66 -3.37 22.60 -22.90
C ARG A 66 -3.61 21.22 -23.49
N ARG A 67 -2.63 20.65 -24.22
CA ARG A 67 -2.69 19.27 -24.74
C ARG A 67 -2.94 18.26 -23.62
N GLU A 68 -2.25 18.43 -22.50
CA GLU A 68 -2.27 17.46 -21.40
C GLU A 68 -3.37 17.74 -20.37
N GLY A 69 -4.12 18.84 -20.52
CA GLY A 69 -5.14 19.29 -19.57
C GLY A 69 -4.55 19.67 -18.20
N LEU A 70 -3.36 20.27 -18.21
CA LEU A 70 -2.60 20.63 -17.02
C LEU A 70 -2.56 22.15 -16.83
N TYR A 71 -2.49 22.58 -15.58
CA TYR A 71 -2.27 23.97 -15.20
C TYR A 71 -0.83 24.20 -14.74
N SER A 72 -0.32 25.43 -14.84
CA SER A 72 1.05 25.80 -14.45
C SER A 72 1.39 25.43 -13.01
N SER A 73 0.41 25.47 -12.09
CA SER A 73 0.58 25.04 -10.69
C SER A 73 1.02 23.58 -10.55
N HIS A 74 0.64 22.71 -11.49
CA HIS A 74 1.06 21.31 -11.49
C HIS A 74 2.57 21.20 -11.69
N LEU A 75 3.12 21.95 -12.65
CA LEU A 75 4.56 21.95 -12.92
C LEU A 75 5.34 22.45 -11.71
N THR A 76 4.93 23.57 -11.11
CA THR A 76 5.57 24.12 -9.91
C THR A 76 5.55 23.11 -8.75
N THR A 77 4.42 22.44 -8.56
CA THR A 77 4.27 21.41 -7.52
C THR A 77 5.15 20.19 -7.80
N TRP A 78 5.19 19.73 -9.05
CA TRP A 78 5.96 18.55 -9.44
C TRP A 78 7.46 18.80 -9.46
N ARG A 79 7.94 20.01 -9.80
CA ARG A 79 9.36 20.40 -9.67
C ARG A 79 9.82 20.35 -8.21
N ARG A 80 9.06 20.97 -7.31
CA ARG A 80 9.32 20.91 -5.86
C ARG A 80 9.32 19.46 -5.34
N GLN A 81 8.47 18.60 -5.90
CA GLN A 81 8.44 17.18 -5.58
C GLN A 81 9.66 16.42 -6.13
N ALA A 82 10.15 16.81 -7.32
CA ALA A 82 11.36 16.28 -7.94
C ALA A 82 12.60 16.59 -7.10
N GLU A 83 12.78 17.87 -6.74
CA GLU A 83 13.91 18.37 -5.93
C GLU A 83 14.00 17.66 -4.57
N ARG A 84 12.85 17.36 -3.97
CA ARG A 84 12.78 16.64 -2.68
C ARG A 84 13.03 15.12 -2.81
N GLY A 85 13.34 14.62 -4.01
CA GLY A 85 13.47 13.18 -4.28
C GLY A 85 12.15 12.41 -4.14
N THR A 86 11.02 13.10 -4.02
CA THR A 86 9.73 12.47 -3.74
C THR A 86 9.03 11.92 -4.97
N LEU A 87 9.49 12.18 -6.19
CA LEU A 87 8.82 11.69 -7.40
C LEU A 87 8.73 10.15 -7.46
N ARG A 88 9.75 9.42 -7.01
CA ARG A 88 9.64 7.95 -6.81
C ARG A 88 8.76 7.57 -5.61
N ALA A 89 8.63 8.45 -4.61
CA ALA A 89 7.73 8.28 -3.46
C ALA A 89 6.28 8.73 -3.73
N LEU A 90 5.99 9.27 -4.92
CA LEU A 90 4.69 9.76 -5.39
C LEU A 90 3.85 8.69 -6.10
N SER A 91 4.39 7.48 -6.28
CA SER A 91 3.56 6.28 -6.39
C SER A 91 2.59 6.25 -5.21
N PRO A 92 1.30 5.89 -5.39
CA PRO A 92 0.30 5.92 -4.32
C PRO A 92 0.77 5.14 -3.08
N ARG A 93 1.40 5.82 -2.14
CA ARG A 93 1.86 5.23 -0.89
C ARG A 93 0.63 5.07 -0.02
N LYS A 94 0.35 3.83 0.41
CA LYS A 94 -0.74 3.55 1.36
C LYS A 94 -0.57 4.49 2.55
N ARG A 95 -1.54 5.39 2.75
CA ARG A 95 -1.60 6.23 3.95
C ARG A 95 -1.93 5.33 5.13
N GLY A 96 -1.30 5.61 6.27
CA GLY A 96 -1.44 4.85 7.51
C GLY A 96 -0.06 4.45 8.07
N PRO A 97 -0.02 4.00 9.34
CA PRO A 97 1.18 3.40 9.91
C PRO A 97 1.70 2.33 8.96
N LYS A 98 3.01 2.33 8.68
CA LYS A 98 3.64 1.21 7.96
C LYS A 98 3.25 -0.06 8.71
N ALA A 99 2.70 -1.06 8.03
CA ALA A 99 2.50 -2.37 8.64
C ALA A 99 3.86 -2.81 9.19
N GLN A 100 4.02 -2.79 10.51
CA GLN A 100 5.21 -3.34 11.14
C GLN A 100 5.23 -4.80 10.73
N GLN A 101 6.33 -5.24 10.11
CA GLN A 101 6.57 -6.65 9.87
C GLN A 101 6.34 -7.36 11.20
N PRO A 102 5.40 -8.32 11.29
CA PRO A 102 5.11 -8.99 12.56
C PRO A 102 6.41 -9.61 13.06
N ASN A 103 6.86 -9.17 14.24
CA ASN A 103 8.13 -9.63 14.81
C ASN A 103 8.07 -11.16 14.94
N PRO A 104 8.89 -11.92 14.18
CA PRO A 104 8.84 -13.39 14.20
C PRO A 104 9.12 -13.94 15.60
N LEU A 105 9.80 -13.18 16.45
CA LEU A 105 10.14 -13.55 17.83
C LEU A 105 9.00 -13.33 18.82
N ALA A 106 7.97 -12.55 18.48
CA ALA A 106 6.88 -12.23 19.42
C ALA A 106 6.13 -13.49 19.88
N LYS A 107 5.89 -14.44 18.97
CA LYS A 107 5.26 -15.72 19.33
C LYS A 107 6.15 -16.53 20.28
N ARG A 108 7.46 -16.53 20.03
CA ARG A 108 8.43 -17.28 20.85
C ARG A 108 8.54 -16.68 22.25
N VAL A 109 8.52 -15.36 22.38
CA VAL A 109 8.51 -14.66 23.67
C VAL A 109 7.29 -15.07 24.49
N VAL A 110 6.09 -15.04 23.91
CA VAL A 110 4.86 -15.44 24.63
C VAL A 110 4.89 -16.90 25.08
N THR A 111 5.39 -17.81 24.24
CA THR A 111 5.55 -19.22 24.62
C THR A 111 6.54 -19.37 25.78
N LEU A 112 7.71 -18.72 25.69
CA LEU A 112 8.74 -18.78 26.71
C LEU A 112 8.27 -18.17 28.04
N GLU A 113 7.52 -17.08 28.01
CA GLU A 113 6.96 -16.45 29.21
C GLU A 113 5.99 -17.38 29.95
N LYS A 114 5.11 -18.07 29.21
CA LYS A 114 4.19 -19.07 29.78
C LYS A 114 4.93 -20.25 30.40
N GLU A 115 5.94 -20.78 29.71
CA GLU A 115 6.78 -21.85 30.22
C GLU A 115 7.52 -21.40 31.49
N ASN A 116 8.08 -20.19 31.51
CA ASN A 116 8.77 -19.65 32.68
C ASN A 116 7.82 -19.51 33.88
N GLN A 117 6.60 -19.00 33.66
CA GLN A 117 5.58 -18.90 34.71
C GLN A 117 5.18 -20.28 35.26
N HIS A 118 5.01 -21.27 34.39
CA HIS A 118 4.68 -22.63 34.80
C HIS A 118 5.79 -23.26 35.65
N LEU A 119 7.04 -23.18 35.19
CA LEU A 119 8.20 -23.71 35.91
C LEU A 119 8.38 -23.02 37.26
N ARG A 120 8.20 -21.70 37.34
CA ARG A 120 8.24 -20.97 38.62
C ARG A 120 7.17 -21.43 39.58
N HIS A 121 5.97 -21.76 39.10
CA HIS A 121 4.91 -22.28 39.94
C HIS A 121 5.26 -23.66 40.50
N GLN A 122 5.79 -24.56 39.67
CA GLN A 122 6.24 -25.89 40.09
C GLN A 122 7.39 -25.81 41.11
N LEU A 123 8.36 -24.91 40.89
CA LEU A 123 9.43 -24.67 41.86
C LEU A 123 8.88 -24.23 43.22
N LYS A 124 7.95 -23.27 43.23
CA LYS A 124 7.33 -22.81 44.47
C LYS A 124 6.59 -23.93 45.21
N GLN A 125 5.90 -24.82 44.50
CA GLN A 125 5.26 -25.99 45.09
C GLN A 125 6.30 -26.93 45.72
N ALA A 126 7.37 -27.24 44.99
CA ALA A 126 8.44 -28.11 45.48
C ALA A 126 9.14 -27.51 46.72
N GLU A 127 9.45 -26.22 46.70
CA GLU A 127 10.01 -25.50 47.84
C GLU A 127 9.10 -25.57 49.07
N THR A 128 7.78 -25.40 48.87
CA THR A 128 6.79 -25.51 49.96
C THR A 128 6.76 -26.93 50.55
N ILE A 129 6.81 -27.96 49.70
CA ILE A 129 6.86 -29.37 50.15
C ILE A 129 8.12 -29.60 50.99
N ILE A 130 9.28 -29.14 50.52
CA ILE A 130 10.55 -29.27 51.23
C ILE A 130 10.49 -28.54 52.58
N GLU A 131 9.92 -27.34 52.65
CA GLU A 131 9.74 -26.62 53.91
C GLU A 131 8.87 -27.38 54.91
N VAL A 132 7.74 -27.94 54.45
CA VAL A 132 6.85 -28.73 55.31
C VAL A 132 7.57 -29.99 55.82
N GLN A 133 8.29 -30.70 54.95
CA GLN A 133 9.09 -31.86 55.34
C GLN A 133 10.13 -31.51 56.41
N LYS A 134 10.86 -30.40 56.23
CA LYS A 134 11.84 -29.91 57.23
C LYS A 134 11.17 -29.61 58.58
N LYS A 135 10.06 -28.88 58.59
CA LYS A 135 9.32 -28.56 59.82
C LYS A 135 8.82 -29.81 60.56
N ILE A 136 8.30 -30.80 59.83
CA ILE A 136 7.87 -32.08 60.42
C ILE A 136 9.06 -32.82 61.04
N SER A 137 10.20 -32.84 60.35
CA SER A 137 11.44 -33.45 60.84
C SER A 137 11.93 -32.79 62.13
N GLU A 138 11.92 -31.46 62.21
CA GLU A 138 12.29 -30.71 63.42
C GLU A 138 11.37 -31.03 64.60
N ILE A 139 10.05 -31.10 64.37
CA ILE A 139 9.07 -31.42 65.42
C ILE A 139 9.25 -32.85 65.94
N LEU A 140 9.45 -33.82 65.05
CA LEU A 140 9.59 -35.23 65.43
C LEU A 140 10.94 -35.54 66.09
N GLN A 141 12.02 -34.85 65.71
CA GLN A 141 13.34 -35.00 66.33
C GLN A 141 13.45 -34.25 67.67
N GLY A 142 12.51 -33.36 67.99
CA GLY A 142 12.44 -32.63 69.24
C GLY A 142 11.79 -33.36 70.41
N SER A 143 11.39 -34.63 70.26
CA SER A 143 10.79 -35.42 71.36
C SER A 143 11.88 -36.22 72.11
N PRO A 144 12.19 -35.91 73.38
CA PRO A 144 13.08 -36.74 74.17
C PRO A 144 12.33 -38.02 74.56
N ASP A 145 12.89 -39.18 74.20
CA ASP A 145 12.39 -40.49 74.64
C ASP A 145 12.32 -40.55 76.18
N PRO A 146 11.14 -40.78 76.81
CA PRO A 146 11.06 -41.17 78.20
C PRO A 146 10.89 -42.69 78.25
N LYS A 147 11.99 -43.44 78.22
CA LYS A 147 11.99 -44.82 78.70
C LYS A 147 13.10 -45.03 79.73
N GLY A 148 12.80 -44.59 80.95
CA GLY A 148 13.28 -45.28 82.13
C GLY A 148 12.42 -46.52 82.39
N ARG A 149 13.04 -47.70 82.52
CA ARG A 149 12.71 -48.71 83.54
C ARG A 149 13.74 -49.87 83.59
N ASN A 150 14.74 -49.67 84.45
CA ASN A 150 15.11 -50.46 85.64
C ASN A 150 15.36 -51.99 85.57
N ASN A 151 16.54 -52.35 86.12
CA ASN A 151 16.84 -53.34 87.19
C ASN A 151 17.59 -54.66 86.88
N SER A 152 18.60 -54.86 87.75
CA SER A 152 19.47 -56.02 88.06
C SER A 152 20.70 -56.24 87.17
#